data_AF-A0A944UK18-F1
#
_entry.id   AF-A0A944UK18-F1
#
_cell.length_a   1.000
_cell.length_b   1.000
_cell.length_c   1.000
_cell.angle_alpha   90.00
_cell.angle_beta   90.00
_cell.angle_gamma   90.00
#
_symmetry.space_group_name_H-M   'P 1'
#
loop_
_entity.id
_entity.type
_entity.pdbx_description
1 polymer ?
#
loop_
_entity_poly.entity_id
_entity_poly.type
_entity_poly.pdbx_seq_one_letter_code
_entity_poly.pdbx_strand_id
1 'polypeptide(L)' 'QRAIEAGVTKVVFDRSGYKYHGRIKAIAESAREAGLEF' A
#
# COMPACT_ATOMS: atom_id res chain seq x y z
N GLN A 1 -9.68 -0.06 4.00
CA GLN A 1 -10.97 -0.02 3.28
C GLN A 1 -11.37 1.36 2.75
N ARG A 2 -11.08 2.47 3.45
CA ARG A 2 -11.50 3.83 3.02
C ARG A 2 -11.07 4.27 1.61
N ALA A 3 -9.90 3.85 1.11
CA ALA A 3 -9.42 4.27 -0.22
C ALA A 3 -10.19 3.59 -1.37
N ILE A 4 -10.54 2.31 -1.19
CA ILE A 4 -11.28 1.53 -2.19
C ILE A 4 -12.72 2.02 -2.29
N GLU A 5 -13.34 2.35 -1.15
CA GLU A 5 -14.68 2.95 -1.10
C GLU A 5 -14.74 4.32 -1.78
N ALA A 6 -13.63 5.06 -1.78
CA ALA A 6 -13.49 6.33 -2.48
C ALA A 6 -13.19 6.18 -3.99
N GLY A 7 -13.14 4.94 -4.52
CA GLY A 7 -12.81 4.65 -5.91
C GLY A 7 -11.34 4.89 -6.25
N VAL A 8 -10.47 5.04 -5.26
CA VAL A 8 -9.03 5.27 -5.45
C VAL A 8 -8.33 3.93 -5.55
N THR A 9 -8.05 3.49 -6.77
CA THR A 9 -7.37 2.22 -7.06
C THR A 9 -5.87 2.37 -7.20
N LYS A 10 -5.40 3.50 -7.76
CA LYS A 10 -3.99 3.75 -8.03
C LYS A 10 -3.41 4.71 -7.02
N VAL A 11 -2.51 4.22 -6.17
CA VAL A 11 -1.84 5.02 -5.13
C VAL A 11 -0.33 4.91 -5.27
N VAL A 12 0.42 5.72 -4.53
CA VAL A 12 1.88 5.57 -4.42
C VAL A 12 2.18 5.28 -2.96
N PHE A 13 2.87 4.16 -2.71
CA PHE A 13 3.30 3.81 -1.37
C PHE A 13 4.63 4.49 -1.05
N ASP A 14 4.55 5.61 -0.32
CA ASP A 14 5.73 6.30 0.16
C ASP A 14 6.39 5.52 1.31
N ARG A 15 7.69 5.26 1.15
CA ARG A 15 8.52 4.54 2.11
C ARG A 15 9.28 5.49 3.03
N SER A 16 9.18 6.80 2.83
CA SER A 16 9.81 7.87 3.61
C SER A 16 11.31 7.63 3.92
N GLY A 17 12.03 6.99 2.99
CA GLY A 17 13.45 6.66 3.12
C GLY A 17 13.78 5.33 3.81
N TYR A 18 12.79 4.60 4.31
CA TYR A 18 12.99 3.26 4.89
C TYR A 18 13.25 2.20 3.82
N LYS A 19 14.10 1.24 4.15
CA LYS A 19 14.32 0.06 3.29
C LYS A 19 13.01 -0.72 3.17
N TYR A 20 12.71 -1.18 1.96
CA TYR A 20 11.56 -2.05 1.71
C TYR A 20 11.81 -3.45 2.28
N HIS A 21 11.62 -3.58 3.59
CA HIS A 21 11.88 -4.80 4.32
C HIS A 21 11.03 -4.86 5.60
N GLY A 22 10.86 -6.05 6.17
CA GLY A 22 10.12 -6.29 7.40
C GLY A 22 8.71 -5.69 7.35
N ARG A 23 8.40 -4.82 8.30
CA ARG A 23 7.07 -4.21 8.46
C ARG A 23 6.61 -3.40 7.24
N ILE A 24 7.53 -2.70 6.57
CA ILE A 24 7.22 -1.90 5.37
C ILE A 24 6.76 -2.82 4.23
N LYS A 25 7.44 -3.94 4.04
CA LYS A 25 7.06 -4.96 3.04
C LYS A 25 5.71 -5.59 3.41
N ALA A 26 5.51 -5.97 4.67
CA ALA A 26 4.27 -6.59 5.13
C ALA A 26 3.05 -5.67 4.91
N ILE A 27 3.18 -4.38 5.23
CA ILE A 27 2.11 -3.39 4.99
C ILE A 27 1.81 -3.25 3.50
N ALA A 28 2.85 -3.21 2.66
CA ALA A 28 2.68 -3.09 1.22
C ALA A 28 2.00 -4.33 0.60
N GLU A 29 2.36 -5.53 1.05
CA GLU A 29 1.72 -6.77 0.59
C GLU A 29 0.25 -6.83 1.02
N SER A 30 -0.07 -6.49 2.28
CA SER A 30 -1.47 -6.42 2.74
C SER A 30 -2.29 -5.36 1.99
N ALA A 31 -1.69 -4.23 1.62
CA ALA A 31 -2.38 -3.20 0.83
C ALA A 31 -2.63 -3.65 -0.62
N ARG A 32 -1.72 -4.43 -1.22
CA ARG A 32 -1.91 -5.04 -2.54
C ARG A 32 -2.97 -6.14 -2.53
N GLU A 33 -2.97 -7.01 -1.52
CA GLU A 33 -4.02 -8.02 -1.34
C GLU A 33 -5.39 -7.39 -1.12
N ALA A 34 -5.45 -6.22 -0.48
CA ALA A 34 -6.67 -5.45 -0.35
C ALA A 34 -7.15 -4.83 -1.69
N GLY A 35 -6.37 -4.91 -2.77
CA GLY A 35 -6.75 -4.44 -4.11
C GLY A 35 -6.29 -3.00 -4.43
N LEU A 36 -5.35 -2.44 -3.67
CA LEU A 36 -4.69 -1.19 -4.04
C LEU A 36 -3.52 -1.47 -4.99
N GLU A 37 -3.49 -0.75 -6.12
CA GLU A 37 -2.42 -0.84 -7.12
C GLU A 37 -1.38 0.27 -6.89
N PHE A 38 -0.13 -0.12 -6.60
CA PHE A 38 1.02 0.78 -6.39
C PHE A 38 2.38 0.09 -6.52
#